data_AF-A0A2G2MXY5-F1
#
_entry.id   AF-A0A2G2MXY5-F1
#
_cell.length_a   1.000
_cell.length_b   1.000
_cell.length_c   1.000
_cell.angle_alpha   90.00
_cell.angle_beta   90.00
_cell.angle_gamma   90.00
#
_symmetry.space_group_name_H-M   'P 1'
#
loop_
_entity.id
_entity.type
_entity.pdbx_description
1 polymer ?
#
loop_
_entity_poly.entity_id
_entity_poly.type
_entity_poly.pdbx_seq_one_letter_code
_entity_poly.pdbx_strand_id
1 'polypeptide(L)'
;MVEICKLTKRTVKPSAKLPKELEQVKVFCTSIGHGVGTVDFVEKVMDMEEEEYLKIINDSGEYTKFKLGNLVKYFEVEVYKEHVEKLKIDMSESKLKDLLCSLKEGYFVIRKPL
;
A
#
# COMPACT_ATOMS: atom_id res chain seq x y z
N MET A 1 -13.68 -6.54 -8.53
CA MET A 1 -12.77 -5.40 -8.81
C MET A 1 -11.72 -5.29 -7.73
N VAL A 2 -10.44 -5.16 -8.11
CA VAL A 2 -9.29 -4.93 -7.24
C VAL A 2 -8.78 -3.51 -7.47
N GLU A 3 -8.56 -2.76 -6.40
CA GLU A 3 -8.03 -1.39 -6.46
C GLU A 3 -6.56 -1.36 -6.07
N ILE A 4 -5.75 -0.64 -6.85
CA ILE A 4 -4.35 -0.36 -6.55
C ILE A 4 -4.23 1.11 -6.23
N CYS A 5 -3.91 1.39 -4.98
CA CYS A 5 -3.72 2.74 -4.45
C CYS A 5 -2.24 2.99 -4.18
N LYS A 6 -1.76 4.22 -4.40
CA LYS A 6 -0.38 4.61 -4.13
C LYS A 6 -0.35 5.69 -3.07
N LEU A 7 0.63 5.63 -2.16
CA LEU A 7 0.93 6.76 -1.28
C LEU A 7 1.28 8.00 -2.10
N THR A 8 0.46 9.04 -2.02
CA THR A 8 0.68 10.32 -2.73
C THR A 8 1.08 11.44 -1.77
N LYS A 9 0.59 11.39 -0.53
CA LYS A 9 0.83 12.47 0.43
C LYS A 9 0.94 11.93 1.84
N ARG A 10 2.01 12.31 2.51
CA ARG A 10 2.18 12.12 3.96
C ARG A 10 2.04 13.48 4.63
N THR A 11 1.00 13.66 5.44
CA THR A 11 0.79 14.91 6.15
C THR A 11 1.40 14.81 7.54
N VAL A 12 2.57 15.44 7.71
CA VAL A 12 3.10 15.87 9.01
C VAL A 12 2.81 17.36 9.08
N LYS A 13 1.67 17.79 9.61
CA LYS A 13 1.50 19.23 9.89
C LYS A 13 2.03 19.51 11.29
N PRO A 14 3.20 20.16 11.44
CA PRO A 14 3.49 20.87 12.67
C PRO A 14 2.53 22.05 12.73
N SER A 15 1.44 21.91 13.46
CA SER A 15 0.73 23.10 13.96
C SER A 15 1.67 23.82 14.91
N ALA A 16 1.64 25.15 14.90
CA ALA A 16 2.33 26.04 15.84
C ALA A 16 2.41 25.49 17.27
N LYS A 17 3.45 25.88 18.04
CA LYS A 17 3.65 25.51 19.45
C LYS A 17 2.30 25.43 20.17
N LEU A 18 1.83 24.21 20.42
CA LEU A 18 0.58 24.00 21.11
C LEU A 18 0.84 24.18 22.61
N PRO A 19 -0.15 24.66 23.38
CA PRO A 19 -0.15 24.49 24.83
C PRO A 19 0.17 23.04 25.21
N LYS A 20 0.88 22.85 26.33
CA LYS A 20 1.45 21.56 26.74
C LYS A 20 0.40 20.45 26.86
N GLU A 21 -0.82 20.80 27.29
CA GLU A 21 -1.95 19.90 27.42
C GLU A 21 -2.44 19.39 26.05
N LEU A 22 -2.40 20.24 25.02
CA LEU A 22 -2.82 19.90 23.65
C LEU A 22 -1.74 19.12 22.89
N GLU A 23 -0.46 19.27 23.24
CA GLU A 23 0.61 18.40 22.71
C GLU A 23 0.39 16.94 23.14
N GLN A 24 0.00 16.69 24.39
CA GLN A 24 -0.28 15.33 24.88
C GLN A 24 -1.47 14.70 24.16
N VAL A 25 -2.54 15.47 23.90
CA VAL A 25 -3.69 15.01 23.12
C VAL A 25 -3.30 14.74 21.67
N LYS A 26 -2.49 15.61 21.05
CA LYS A 26 -1.97 15.38 19.69
C LYS A 26 -1.12 14.12 19.62
N VAL A 27 -0.20 13.92 20.57
CA VAL A 27 0.61 12.71 20.66
C VAL A 27 -0.30 11.50 20.81
N PHE A 28 -1.24 11.50 21.75
CA PHE A 28 -2.20 10.41 21.92
C PHE A 28 -2.95 10.11 20.63
N CYS A 29 -3.63 11.10 20.03
CA CYS A 29 -4.42 10.92 18.80
C CYS A 29 -3.59 10.46 17.60
N THR A 30 -2.33 10.90 17.52
CA THR A 30 -1.41 10.46 16.46
C THR A 30 -0.65 9.18 16.79
N SER A 31 -0.76 8.67 18.02
CA SER A 31 -0.17 7.40 18.46
C SER A 31 -1.18 6.26 18.50
N ILE A 32 -2.47 6.54 18.23
CA ILE A 32 -3.49 5.50 18.06
C ILE A 32 -3.49 5.11 16.57
N GLY A 33 -2.55 4.24 16.22
CA GLY A 33 -2.22 3.80 14.86
C GLY A 33 -0.72 3.56 14.73
N HIS A 34 -0.29 2.68 13.82
CA HIS A 34 1.11 2.21 13.69
C HIS A 34 2.15 3.30 13.32
N GLY A 35 1.79 4.58 13.28
CA GLY A 35 2.70 5.68 12.93
C GLY A 35 2.44 6.93 13.77
N VAL A 36 3.37 7.27 14.65
CA VAL A 36 3.35 8.50 15.44
C VAL A 36 3.41 9.71 14.50
N GLY A 37 2.33 10.49 14.42
CA GLY A 37 2.36 11.86 13.87
C GLY A 37 2.19 12.00 12.36
N THR A 38 1.91 10.91 11.64
CA THR A 38 1.82 10.89 10.18
C THR A 38 0.49 10.31 9.71
N VAL A 39 -0.24 11.09 8.90
CA VAL A 39 -1.40 10.58 8.15
C VAL A 39 -0.97 10.35 6.71
N ASP A 40 -1.04 9.10 6.28
CA ASP A 40 -0.75 8.66 4.92
C ASP A 40 -2.03 8.70 4.07
N PHE A 41 -1.97 9.42 2.96
CA PHE A 41 -3.03 9.51 1.97
C PHE A 41 -2.62 8.69 0.75
N VAL A 42 -3.48 7.74 0.41
CA VAL A 42 -3.33 6.90 -0.77
C VAL A 42 -4.40 7.24 -1.80
N GLU A 43 -4.02 7.30 -3.07
CA GLU A 43 -4.94 7.56 -4.19
C GLU A 43 -4.98 6.35 -5.11
N LYS A 44 -6.18 6.03 -5.64
CA LYS A 44 -6.34 4.96 -6.64
C LYS A 44 -5.63 5.36 -7.93
N VAL A 45 -4.66 4.55 -8.34
CA VAL A 45 -3.87 4.76 -9.56
C VAL A 45 -4.20 3.75 -10.66
N MET A 46 -4.82 2.64 -10.30
CA MET A 46 -5.25 1.59 -11.21
C MET A 46 -6.37 0.79 -10.54
N ASP A 47 -7.27 0.26 -11.34
CA ASP A 47 -8.19 -0.81 -11.00
C ASP A 47 -8.11 -1.90 -12.05
N MET A 48 -8.48 -3.10 -11.64
CA MET A 48 -8.56 -4.24 -12.54
C MET A 48 -9.59 -5.26 -12.06
N GLU A 49 -9.99 -6.15 -12.95
CA GLU A 49 -10.89 -7.22 -12.58
C GLU A 49 -10.20 -8.27 -11.71
N GLU A 50 -11.00 -8.91 -10.85
CA GLU A 50 -10.47 -9.90 -9.93
C GLU A 50 -9.94 -11.13 -10.67
N GLU A 51 -10.61 -11.55 -11.76
CA GLU A 51 -10.12 -12.66 -12.57
C GLU A 51 -8.77 -12.33 -13.22
N GLU A 52 -8.56 -11.09 -13.69
CA GLU A 52 -7.29 -10.63 -14.27
C GLU A 52 -6.19 -10.65 -13.20
N TYR A 53 -6.47 -10.14 -12.01
CA TYR A 53 -5.54 -10.13 -10.89
C TYR A 53 -5.14 -11.55 -10.46
N LEU A 54 -6.12 -12.45 -10.31
CA LEU A 54 -5.86 -13.83 -9.94
C LEU A 54 -5.09 -14.59 -11.03
N LYS A 55 -5.35 -14.29 -12.30
CA LYS A 55 -4.57 -14.86 -13.41
C LYS A 55 -3.09 -14.45 -13.30
N ILE A 56 -2.79 -13.17 -13.08
CA ILE A 56 -1.41 -12.70 -12.90
C ILE A 56 -0.73 -13.47 -11.76
N ILE A 57 -1.39 -13.64 -10.62
CA ILE A 57 -0.84 -14.36 -9.47
C ILE A 57 -0.59 -15.83 -9.79
N ASN A 58 -1.54 -16.50 -10.43
CA ASN A 58 -1.44 -17.92 -10.76
C ASN A 58 -0.31 -18.20 -11.77
N ASP A 59 -0.12 -17.27 -12.71
CA ASP A 59 0.94 -17.32 -13.73
C ASP A 59 2.33 -16.89 -13.20
N SER A 60 2.40 -16.44 -11.94
CA SER A 60 3.64 -15.96 -11.29
C SER A 60 4.28 -17.00 -10.37
N GLY A 61 5.48 -16.67 -9.89
CA GLY A 61 6.22 -17.49 -8.93
C GLY A 61 5.67 -17.48 -7.51
N GLU A 62 6.36 -18.21 -6.63
CA GLU A 62 5.93 -18.48 -5.26
C GLU A 62 5.88 -17.22 -4.39
N TYR A 63 6.80 -16.27 -4.60
CA TYR A 63 6.83 -15.05 -3.80
C TYR A 63 5.63 -14.15 -4.10
N THR A 64 5.23 -14.07 -5.37
CA THR A 64 4.06 -13.33 -5.82
C THR A 64 2.78 -13.93 -5.23
N LYS A 65 2.65 -15.26 -5.28
CA LYS A 65 1.52 -15.97 -4.66
C LYS A 65 1.45 -15.71 -3.15
N PHE A 66 2.59 -15.83 -2.47
CA PHE A 66 2.69 -15.54 -1.04
C PHE A 66 2.30 -14.08 -0.72
N LYS A 67 2.85 -13.10 -1.46
CA LYS A 67 2.67 -11.69 -1.12
C LYS A 67 1.32 -11.14 -1.56
N LEU A 68 0.95 -11.37 -2.83
CA LEU A 68 -0.22 -10.77 -3.48
C LEU A 68 -1.46 -11.66 -3.41
N GLY A 69 -1.30 -12.99 -3.35
CA GLY A 69 -2.42 -13.93 -3.18
C GLY A 69 -3.13 -13.82 -1.82
N ASN A 70 -2.42 -13.26 -0.83
CA ASN A 70 -2.97 -12.95 0.48
C ASN A 70 -4.09 -11.88 0.45
N LEU A 71 -4.30 -11.18 -0.66
CA LEU A 71 -5.38 -10.20 -0.82
C LEU A 71 -6.77 -10.79 -0.52
N VAL A 72 -7.03 -12.03 -0.95
CA VAL A 72 -8.33 -12.70 -0.71
C VAL A 72 -8.57 -12.94 0.78
N LYS A 73 -7.49 -13.14 1.55
CA LYS A 73 -7.56 -13.45 2.98
C LYS A 73 -7.65 -12.19 3.84
N TYR A 74 -6.93 -11.14 3.47
CA TYR A 74 -6.77 -9.93 4.29
C TYR A 74 -7.52 -8.70 3.75
N PHE A 75 -8.15 -8.80 2.58
CA PHE A 75 -8.83 -7.73 1.84
C PHE A 75 -7.95 -6.53 1.46
N GLU A 76 -6.75 -6.44 2.01
CA GLU A 76 -5.75 -5.42 1.74
C GLU A 76 -4.33 -5.98 1.89
N VAL A 77 -3.41 -5.54 1.01
CA VAL A 77 -1.99 -5.88 1.05
C VAL A 77 -1.15 -4.64 0.74
N GLU A 78 -0.15 -4.38 1.58
CA GLU A 78 0.84 -3.32 1.34
C GLU A 78 2.07 -3.83 0.60
N VAL A 79 2.48 -3.09 -0.44
CA VAL A 79 3.64 -3.38 -1.28
C VAL A 79 4.64 -2.24 -1.20
N TYR A 80 5.62 -2.40 -0.31
CA TYR A 80 6.79 -1.54 -0.16
C TYR A 80 7.88 -1.86 -1.20
N LYS A 81 8.87 -0.97 -1.33
CA LYS A 81 9.98 -1.09 -2.28
C LYS A 81 10.73 -2.43 -2.18
N GLU A 82 10.98 -2.93 -0.98
CA GLU A 82 11.61 -4.24 -0.75
C GLU A 82 10.80 -5.43 -1.28
N HIS A 83 9.47 -5.31 -1.30
CA HIS A 83 8.60 -6.29 -1.94
C HIS A 83 8.67 -6.17 -3.47
N VAL A 84 8.69 -4.93 -4.00
CA VAL A 84 8.79 -4.68 -5.44
C VAL A 84 10.05 -5.31 -6.04
N GLU A 85 11.20 -5.22 -5.39
CA GLU A 85 12.45 -5.81 -5.92
C GLU A 85 12.34 -7.34 -6.09
N LYS A 86 11.64 -8.02 -5.18
CA LYS A 86 11.37 -9.46 -5.28
C LYS A 86 10.29 -9.78 -6.31
N LEU A 87 9.21 -8.99 -6.32
CA LEU A 87 8.10 -9.12 -7.27
C LEU A 87 8.55 -8.86 -8.71
N LYS A 88 9.50 -7.96 -8.94
CA LYS A 88 10.05 -7.65 -10.27
C LYS A 88 10.62 -8.89 -10.97
N ILE A 89 11.21 -9.81 -10.19
CA ILE A 89 11.80 -11.04 -10.72
C ILE A 89 10.74 -12.14 -10.82
N ASP A 90 9.86 -12.23 -9.82
CA ASP A 90 8.96 -13.37 -9.62
C ASP A 90 7.58 -13.23 -10.30
N MET A 91 7.14 -11.99 -10.59
CA MET A 91 5.86 -11.72 -11.25
C MET A 91 5.94 -11.97 -12.76
N SER A 92 4.84 -12.50 -13.31
CA SER A 92 4.60 -12.53 -14.75
C SER A 92 4.44 -11.11 -15.33
N GLU A 93 4.80 -10.96 -16.61
CA GLU A 93 4.70 -9.68 -17.31
C GLU A 93 3.24 -9.20 -17.37
N SER A 94 2.98 -8.01 -16.82
CA SER A 94 1.64 -7.46 -16.68
C SER A 94 1.70 -5.96 -16.42
N LYS A 95 0.59 -5.25 -16.69
CA LYS A 95 0.45 -3.82 -16.35
C LYS A 95 0.63 -3.56 -14.86
N LEU A 96 0.22 -4.53 -14.02
CA LEU A 96 0.42 -4.46 -12.57
C LEU A 96 1.91 -4.49 -12.23
N LYS A 97 2.69 -5.39 -12.85
CA LYS A 97 4.14 -5.45 -12.66
C LYS A 97 4.82 -4.15 -13.06
N ASP A 98 4.46 -3.59 -14.23
CA ASP A 98 4.99 -2.31 -14.71
C ASP A 98 4.69 -1.17 -13.71
N LEU A 99 3.45 -1.11 -13.22
CA LEU A 99 3.03 -0.13 -12.23
C LEU A 99 3.81 -0.28 -10.92
N LEU A 100 3.93 -1.50 -10.39
CA LEU A 100 4.67 -1.76 -9.15
C LEU A 100 6.15 -1.39 -9.30
N CYS A 101 6.77 -1.70 -10.44
CA CYS A 101 8.16 -1.35 -10.75
C CYS A 101 8.40 0.16 -10.91
N SER A 102 7.34 0.95 -11.13
CA SER A 102 7.43 2.42 -11.17
C SER A 102 7.58 3.08 -9.79
N LEU A 103 7.53 2.30 -8.70
CA LEU A 103 7.63 2.80 -7.34
C LEU A 103 9.02 3.40 -7.04
N LYS A 104 9.09 4.73 -6.99
CA LYS A 104 10.31 5.45 -6.58
C LYS A 104 10.43 5.53 -5.05
N GLU A 105 9.33 5.90 -4.38
CA GLU A 105 9.22 6.10 -2.95
C GLU A 105 7.81 5.72 -2.45
N GLY A 106 7.68 5.49 -1.14
CA GLY A 106 6.41 5.11 -0.52
C GLY A 106 6.07 3.63 -0.70
N TYR A 107 4.78 3.35 -0.84
CA TYR A 107 4.22 2.01 -0.99
C TYR A 107 2.93 2.04 -1.80
N PHE A 108 2.52 0.88 -2.30
CA PHE A 108 1.18 0.65 -2.82
C PHE A 108 0.34 -0.08 -1.78
N VAL A 109 -0.96 0.17 -1.83
CA VAL A 109 -2.00 -0.58 -1.13
C VAL A 109 -2.86 -1.22 -2.20
N ILE A 110 -2.89 -2.55 -2.24
CA ILE A 110 -3.79 -3.31 -3.09
C ILE A 110 -4.95 -3.74 -2.22
N ARG A 111 -6.17 -3.41 -2.59
CA ARG A 111 -7.36 -3.70 -1.77
C ARG A 111 -8.52 -4.20 -2.60
N LYS A 112 -9.37 -5.00 -1.96
CA LYS A 112 -10.66 -5.43 -2.50
C LYS A 112 -11.75 -4.69 -1.72
N PRO A 113 -12.49 -3.75 -2.36
CA PRO A 113 -13.64 -3.14 -1.71
C PRO A 113 -14.67 -4.21 -1.35
N LEU A 114 -15.22 -4.10 -0.13
CA LEU A 114 -16.27 -4.97 0.40
C LEU A 114 -17.61 -4.73 -0.27
#